data_AF-A0A212LVL8-F1
#
_entry.id   AF-A0A212LVL8-F1
#
_cell.length_a   1.000
_cell.length_b   1.000
_cell.length_c   1.000
_cell.angle_alpha   90.00
_cell.angle_beta   90.00
_cell.angle_gamma   90.00
#
_symmetry.space_group_name_H-M   'P 1'
#
loop_
_entity.id
_entity.type
_entity.pdbx_description
1 polymer ?
#
loop_
_entity_poly.entity_id
_entity_poly.type
_entity_poly.pdbx_seq_one_letter_code
_entity_poly.pdbx_strand_id
1 'polypeptide(L)'
;MKPSVCCIMLLLALLFAQPVAAIAVPDIVRQWAPVVCQADHSDGLAAKQNVFTSVNYDLDWRLNNNWYNLYFYPLAHAMYYSVVESDTHYYLGYYQYYPRHGRGYEHAMTGVLLAVRKLPDNTGALDLLMTYSNGRWRTRDGERVFLADGHPVLQLRAGTHVIAAAGKNSRLLRKKKMQVLSATGSRLGNDHQSGAGYMDYVLLPLTALWERRQDIGQGRVFSRWGYFDSYNAVRVSAPWAWEYRRLNWLMNPGELTLYFTGQPIKACNYLNHPYQAGTGNK
;
A
#
# COMPACT_ATOMS: atom_id res chain seq x y z
N MET A 1 -33.56 2.94 61.14
CA MET A 1 -33.81 2.63 59.70
C MET A 1 -32.85 3.47 58.86
N LYS A 2 -31.87 2.83 58.21
CA LYS A 2 -30.95 3.47 57.23
C LYS A 2 -30.94 2.58 55.98
N PRO A 3 -31.30 3.08 54.78
CA PRO A 3 -31.22 2.30 53.57
C PRO A 3 -29.80 2.33 52.99
N SER A 4 -29.26 1.14 52.80
CA SER A 4 -28.45 0.65 51.67
C SER A 4 -27.50 1.62 50.97
N VAL A 5 -26.23 1.62 51.41
CA VAL A 5 -25.08 1.96 50.55
C VAL A 5 -24.56 0.66 49.94
N CYS A 6 -25.18 0.23 48.86
CA CYS A 6 -24.68 -0.83 47.98
C CYS A 6 -25.07 -0.44 46.56
N CYS A 7 -24.14 -0.60 45.61
CA CYS A 7 -24.35 -0.42 44.15
C CYS A 7 -23.96 0.92 43.47
N ILE A 8 -22.92 1.64 43.92
CA ILE A 8 -22.22 2.59 43.01
C ILE A 8 -20.69 2.41 43.13
N MET A 9 -20.19 1.21 42.81
CA MET A 9 -18.76 0.91 42.65
C MET A 9 -18.60 -0.26 41.67
N LEU A 10 -19.39 -0.29 40.58
CA LEU A 10 -19.24 -1.33 39.55
C LEU A 10 -19.63 -0.80 38.16
N LEU A 11 -19.14 0.37 37.77
CA LEU A 11 -19.31 0.89 36.40
C LEU A 11 -18.20 1.87 36.01
N LEU A 12 -16.96 1.61 36.46
CA LEU A 12 -15.78 2.40 36.06
C LEU A 12 -14.63 1.53 35.51
N ALA A 13 -14.92 0.31 35.03
CA ALA A 13 -13.92 -0.63 34.53
C ALA A 13 -14.19 -1.18 33.11
N LEU A 14 -14.99 -0.49 32.30
CA LEU A 14 -15.29 -0.91 30.91
C LEU A 14 -15.10 0.22 29.89
N LEU A 15 -14.12 1.11 30.13
CA LEU A 15 -13.57 2.02 29.10
C LEU A 15 -12.12 1.69 28.76
N PHE A 16 -11.71 0.42 28.92
CA PHE A 16 -10.57 -0.05 28.15
C PHE A 16 -11.04 -0.17 26.70
N ALA A 17 -10.50 0.68 25.82
CA ALA A 17 -10.61 0.49 24.39
C ALA A 17 -10.27 -0.98 24.10
N GLN A 18 -11.26 -1.74 23.67
CA GLN A 18 -11.05 -3.11 23.21
C GLN A 18 -9.92 -3.04 22.17
N PRO A 19 -8.83 -3.82 22.28
CA PRO A 19 -7.85 -3.87 21.22
C PRO A 19 -8.62 -4.26 19.96
N VAL A 20 -8.67 -3.35 18.98
CA VAL A 20 -9.22 -3.67 17.66
C VAL A 20 -8.44 -4.88 17.21
N ALA A 21 -9.13 -6.03 17.08
CA ALA A 21 -8.50 -7.24 16.62
C ALA A 21 -7.78 -6.92 15.32
N ALA A 22 -6.45 -7.07 15.30
CA ALA A 22 -5.68 -6.82 14.11
C ALA A 22 -6.22 -7.74 13.02
N ILE A 23 -6.71 -7.15 11.92
CA ILE A 23 -7.22 -7.92 10.79
C ILE A 23 -6.06 -8.82 10.32
N ALA A 24 -6.27 -10.13 10.39
CA ALA A 24 -5.26 -11.08 9.96
C ALA A 24 -4.99 -10.87 8.46
N VAL A 25 -3.73 -10.60 8.13
CA VAL A 25 -3.30 -10.47 6.73
C VAL A 25 -3.49 -11.83 6.04
N PRO A 26 -4.12 -11.90 4.85
CA PRO A 26 -4.24 -13.17 4.12
C PRO A 26 -2.86 -13.74 3.73
N ASP A 27 -2.72 -15.07 3.73
CA ASP A 27 -1.43 -15.71 3.43
C ASP A 27 -0.91 -15.40 2.03
N ILE A 28 -1.80 -15.36 1.03
CA ILE A 28 -1.43 -14.98 -0.34
C ILE A 28 -0.85 -13.55 -0.43
N VAL A 29 -1.28 -12.64 0.46
CA VAL A 29 -0.73 -11.29 0.55
C VAL A 29 0.65 -11.33 1.18
N ARG A 30 0.86 -12.09 2.25
CA ARG A 30 2.20 -12.20 2.86
C ARG A 30 3.20 -12.85 1.90
N GLN A 31 2.78 -13.91 1.22
CA GLN A 31 3.61 -14.67 0.28
C GLN A 31 4.14 -13.80 -0.86
N TRP A 32 3.30 -12.90 -1.38
CA TRP A 32 3.65 -12.05 -2.53
C TRP A 32 4.02 -10.61 -2.12
N ALA A 33 4.15 -10.32 -0.82
CA ALA A 33 4.52 -9.00 -0.34
C ALA A 33 5.89 -8.60 -0.89
N PRO A 34 6.06 -7.39 -1.45
CA PRO A 34 7.28 -7.03 -2.14
C PRO A 34 8.45 -6.76 -1.20
N VAL A 35 9.66 -7.03 -1.67
CA VAL A 35 10.89 -6.50 -1.05
C VAL A 35 11.20 -5.16 -1.70
N VAL A 36 11.27 -4.10 -0.90
CA VAL A 36 11.56 -2.75 -1.40
C VAL A 36 13.04 -2.44 -1.18
N CYS A 37 13.77 -2.26 -2.28
CA CYS A 37 15.13 -1.73 -2.25
C CYS A 37 15.06 -0.22 -2.47
N GLN A 38 15.26 0.56 -1.41
CA GLN A 38 15.29 2.02 -1.46
C GLN A 38 16.73 2.52 -1.57
N ALA A 39 17.01 3.31 -2.60
CA ALA A 39 18.33 3.91 -2.76
C ALA A 39 18.53 4.99 -1.69
N ASP A 40 19.64 4.89 -0.95
CA ASP A 40 20.02 5.91 0.02
C ASP A 40 20.50 7.16 -0.72
N HIS A 41 19.58 8.12 -0.80
CA HIS A 41 19.85 9.50 -1.20
C HIS A 41 19.29 10.44 -0.12
N SER A 42 19.18 9.97 1.12
CA SER A 42 18.63 10.72 2.25
C SER A 42 19.74 11.44 3.02
N ASP A 43 20.30 12.47 2.39
CA ASP A 43 21.26 13.33 3.06
C ASP A 43 20.49 14.29 4.02
N GLY A 44 20.15 13.83 5.23
CA GLY A 44 19.74 14.69 6.37
C GLY A 44 18.25 14.66 6.78
N LEU A 45 17.84 15.68 7.59
CA LEU A 45 16.52 15.84 8.25
C LEU A 45 15.29 15.70 7.31
N ALA A 46 15.49 15.68 5.99
CA ALA A 46 14.50 15.35 4.96
C ALA A 46 14.17 13.85 4.86
N ALA A 47 14.81 12.95 5.62
CA ALA A 47 14.62 11.50 5.54
C ALA A 47 13.18 11.03 5.83
N LYS A 48 12.46 11.70 6.75
CA LYS A 48 11.09 11.30 7.14
C LYS A 48 10.10 11.31 5.96
N GLN A 49 10.28 12.19 4.99
CA GLN A 49 9.39 12.24 3.82
C GLN A 49 9.53 11.02 2.90
N ASN A 50 10.64 10.28 3.01
CA ASN A 50 10.91 9.05 2.25
C ASN A 50 10.48 7.78 3.01
N VAL A 51 9.82 7.92 4.16
CA VAL A 51 9.26 6.81 4.92
C VAL A 51 7.82 6.63 4.48
N PHE A 52 7.53 5.52 3.81
CA PHE A 52 6.14 5.17 3.52
C PHE A 52 5.44 4.69 4.78
N THR A 53 4.29 5.27 5.10
CA THR A 53 3.59 5.12 6.39
C THR A 53 2.08 5.06 6.18
N SER A 54 1.31 4.88 7.25
CA SER A 54 -0.15 5.02 7.22
C SER A 54 -0.56 6.47 6.95
N VAL A 55 -1.74 6.68 6.37
CA VAL A 55 -2.27 8.03 6.16
C VAL A 55 -2.68 8.73 7.46
N ASN A 56 -2.84 7.97 8.54
CA ASN A 56 -3.27 8.42 9.87
C ASN A 56 -2.15 8.14 10.90
N TYR A 57 -0.89 8.36 10.53
CA TYR A 57 0.27 7.98 11.34
C TYR A 57 0.37 8.75 12.67
N ASP A 58 -0.29 9.90 12.74
CA ASP A 58 -0.49 10.76 13.90
C ASP A 58 -1.81 10.47 14.64
N LEU A 59 -2.48 9.37 14.28
CA LEU A 59 -3.73 8.88 14.86
C LEU A 59 -4.96 9.77 14.60
N ASP A 60 -4.88 10.72 13.67
CA ASP A 60 -6.03 11.46 13.18
C ASP A 60 -6.32 11.16 11.68
N TRP A 61 -7.50 11.55 11.20
CA TRP A 61 -7.91 11.34 9.81
C TRP A 61 -7.97 12.65 9.02
N ARG A 62 -7.26 13.68 9.49
CA ARG A 62 -7.22 15.01 8.88
C ARG A 62 -6.00 15.10 7.97
N LEU A 63 -6.13 14.64 6.73
CA LEU A 63 -4.94 14.50 5.88
C LEU A 63 -4.26 15.83 5.53
N ASN A 64 -4.97 16.95 5.53
CA ASN A 64 -4.35 18.24 5.23
C ASN A 64 -3.34 18.73 6.29
N ASN A 65 -3.23 18.12 7.47
CA ASN A 65 -2.19 18.47 8.45
C ASN A 65 -0.95 17.53 8.36
N ASN A 66 -1.02 16.46 7.55
CA ASN A 66 0.00 15.41 7.53
C ASN A 66 1.39 15.90 7.13
N TRP A 67 1.52 16.95 6.33
CA TRP A 67 2.86 17.50 6.08
C TRP A 67 3.44 18.08 7.36
N TYR A 68 2.66 18.91 8.09
CA TYR A 68 3.12 19.57 9.30
C TYR A 68 3.40 18.56 10.42
N ASN A 69 2.58 17.52 10.52
CA ASN A 69 2.71 16.48 11.54
C ASN A 69 3.98 15.62 11.38
N LEU A 70 4.68 15.67 10.23
CA LEU A 70 5.98 15.00 10.05
C LEU A 70 7.02 15.44 11.09
N TYR A 71 6.93 16.70 11.56
CA TYR A 71 7.87 17.24 12.53
C TYR A 71 7.63 16.73 13.95
N PHE A 72 6.40 16.33 14.28
CA PHE A 72 5.97 16.07 15.66
C PHE A 72 5.79 14.59 15.98
N TYR A 73 5.49 13.77 14.97
CA TYR A 73 5.17 12.36 15.19
C TYR A 73 6.28 11.43 14.65
N PRO A 74 6.48 10.26 15.31
CA PRO A 74 7.29 9.20 14.75
C PRO A 74 6.58 8.54 13.56
N LEU A 75 7.35 7.95 12.65
CA LEU A 75 6.82 7.20 11.52
C LEU A 75 7.15 5.73 11.69
N ALA A 76 6.20 4.87 11.33
CA ALA A 76 6.42 3.45 11.16
C ALA A 76 6.28 3.10 9.68
N HIS A 77 7.12 2.19 9.18
CA HIS A 77 6.97 1.74 7.81
C HIS A 77 5.68 0.92 7.67
N ALA A 78 4.76 1.38 6.82
CA ALA A 78 3.48 0.72 6.63
C ALA A 78 3.05 0.75 5.16
N MET A 79 2.67 -0.42 4.64
CA MET A 79 2.26 -0.60 3.26
C MET A 79 0.80 -1.07 3.23
N TYR A 80 -0.05 -0.33 2.52
CA TYR A 80 -1.42 -0.78 2.32
C TYR A 80 -1.45 -1.95 1.34
N TYR A 81 -2.34 -2.91 1.54
CA TYR A 81 -2.58 -3.99 0.57
C TYR A 81 -4.05 -4.09 0.18
N SER A 82 -4.31 -4.55 -1.04
CA SER A 82 -5.63 -4.92 -1.52
C SER A 82 -5.61 -6.31 -2.15
N VAL A 83 -6.71 -7.04 -2.02
CA VAL A 83 -6.93 -8.32 -2.71
C VAL A 83 -8.21 -8.21 -3.50
N VAL A 84 -8.13 -8.51 -4.79
CA VAL A 84 -9.26 -8.80 -5.66
C VAL A 84 -9.01 -10.18 -6.25
N GLU A 85 -10.04 -11.02 -6.31
CA GLU A 85 -9.92 -12.40 -6.75
C GLU A 85 -10.87 -12.65 -7.92
N SER A 86 -10.35 -13.25 -9.00
CA SER A 86 -11.15 -13.80 -10.09
C SER A 86 -11.09 -15.33 -10.10
N ASP A 87 -11.81 -15.94 -11.04
CA ASP A 87 -11.71 -17.36 -11.37
C ASP A 87 -10.26 -17.86 -11.58
N THR A 88 -9.40 -17.02 -12.15
CA THR A 88 -8.09 -17.40 -12.69
C THR A 88 -6.92 -16.73 -11.96
N HIS A 89 -7.14 -15.61 -11.28
CA HIS A 89 -6.07 -14.79 -10.71
C HIS A 89 -6.41 -14.24 -9.33
N TYR A 90 -5.37 -14.01 -8.53
CA TYR A 90 -5.35 -13.01 -7.48
C TYR A 90 -4.74 -11.72 -8.03
N TYR A 91 -5.38 -10.60 -7.76
CA TYR A 91 -4.88 -9.26 -8.03
C TYR A 91 -4.50 -8.60 -6.71
N LEU A 92 -3.20 -8.56 -6.45
CA LEU A 92 -2.63 -8.11 -5.18
C LEU A 92 -2.07 -6.70 -5.36
N GLY A 93 -2.71 -5.72 -4.73
CA GLY A 93 -2.24 -4.34 -4.70
C GLY A 93 -1.38 -4.09 -3.48
N TYR A 94 -0.29 -3.34 -3.63
CA TYR A 94 0.57 -2.87 -2.54
C TYR A 94 0.85 -1.38 -2.72
N TYR A 95 0.57 -0.56 -1.71
CA TYR A 95 0.58 0.88 -1.82
C TYR A 95 1.40 1.55 -0.72
N GLN A 96 2.26 2.46 -1.16
CA GLN A 96 3.13 3.25 -0.31
C GLN A 96 2.59 4.67 -0.27
N TYR A 97 2.16 5.12 0.90
CA TYR A 97 1.77 6.51 1.13
C TYR A 97 2.91 7.26 1.80
N TYR A 98 3.17 8.47 1.36
CA TYR A 98 4.15 9.38 1.94
C TYR A 98 3.42 10.67 2.32
N PRO A 99 3.63 11.24 3.52
CA PRO A 99 2.97 12.49 3.90
C PRO A 99 3.39 13.70 3.04
N ARG A 100 4.55 13.62 2.37
CA ARG A 100 5.10 14.68 1.52
C ARG A 100 5.86 14.11 0.34
N HIS A 101 5.73 14.72 -0.84
CA HIS A 101 6.61 14.44 -1.98
C HIS A 101 7.87 15.32 -1.91
N GLY A 102 9.06 14.78 -2.23
CA GLY A 102 10.33 15.53 -2.20
C GLY A 102 10.46 16.68 -3.21
N ARG A 103 9.37 17.06 -3.90
CA ARG A 103 9.26 18.23 -4.79
C ARG A 103 8.38 19.34 -4.20
N GLY A 104 8.00 19.23 -2.92
CA GLY A 104 7.31 20.30 -2.20
C GLY A 104 5.79 20.32 -2.34
N TYR A 105 5.15 19.18 -2.56
CA TYR A 105 3.68 19.07 -2.48
C TYR A 105 3.27 18.06 -1.39
N GLU A 106 2.07 18.25 -0.85
CA GLU A 106 1.46 17.37 0.14
C GLU A 106 1.13 16.02 -0.47
N HIS A 107 1.43 14.99 0.30
CA HIS A 107 1.22 13.59 -0.03
C HIS A 107 2.09 13.07 -1.20
N ALA A 108 2.26 11.76 -1.23
CA ALA A 108 2.50 10.98 -2.43
C ALA A 108 1.88 9.60 -2.21
N MET A 109 1.39 8.97 -3.26
CA MET A 109 0.99 7.56 -3.18
C MET A 109 1.41 6.84 -4.44
N THR A 110 2.01 5.68 -4.25
CA THR A 110 2.54 4.84 -5.33
C THR A 110 2.06 3.42 -5.13
N GLY A 111 1.82 2.69 -6.21
CA GLY A 111 1.24 1.35 -6.12
C GLY A 111 1.93 0.32 -6.99
N VAL A 112 1.92 -0.91 -6.53
CA VAL A 112 2.25 -2.12 -7.29
C VAL A 112 1.02 -3.00 -7.36
N LEU A 113 0.70 -3.51 -8.54
CA LEU A 113 -0.35 -4.51 -8.75
C LEU A 113 0.32 -5.76 -9.31
N LEU A 114 0.12 -6.88 -8.62
CA LEU A 114 0.53 -8.20 -9.07
C LEU A 114 -0.69 -8.92 -9.61
N ALA A 115 -0.64 -9.37 -10.86
CA ALA A 115 -1.56 -10.37 -11.38
C ALA A 115 -0.93 -11.75 -11.18
N VAL A 116 -1.39 -12.46 -10.16
CA VAL A 116 -0.90 -13.78 -9.76
C VAL A 116 -1.91 -14.81 -10.21
N ARG A 117 -1.57 -15.59 -11.25
CA ARG A 117 -2.39 -16.69 -11.73
C ARG A 117 -2.46 -17.78 -10.68
N LYS A 118 -3.66 -18.31 -10.47
CA LYS A 118 -3.91 -19.41 -9.52
C LYS A 118 -3.28 -20.70 -10.02
N LEU A 119 -2.71 -21.46 -9.09
CA LEU A 119 -2.20 -22.80 -9.30
C LEU A 119 -2.89 -23.77 -8.32
N PRO A 120 -2.96 -25.08 -8.62
CA PRO A 120 -3.64 -26.07 -7.77
C PRO A 120 -3.10 -26.17 -6.33
N ASP A 121 -1.84 -25.81 -6.12
CA ASP A 121 -1.14 -25.81 -4.83
C ASP A 121 -1.26 -24.49 -4.06
N ASN A 122 -2.04 -23.53 -4.57
CA ASN A 122 -2.25 -22.18 -4.03
C ASN A 122 -0.99 -21.29 -3.95
N THR A 123 0.16 -21.70 -4.50
CA THR A 123 1.34 -20.82 -4.50
C THR A 123 1.19 -19.68 -5.50
N GLY A 124 0.50 -19.96 -6.60
CA GLY A 124 0.30 -19.02 -7.71
C GLY A 124 1.55 -18.79 -8.55
N ALA A 125 1.38 -18.11 -9.70
CA ALA A 125 2.45 -17.70 -10.60
C ALA A 125 2.25 -16.23 -11.01
N LEU A 126 3.31 -15.43 -10.96
CA LEU A 126 3.24 -14.03 -11.39
C LEU A 126 3.20 -13.97 -12.92
N ASP A 127 2.09 -13.50 -13.47
CA ASP A 127 1.96 -13.27 -14.91
C ASP A 127 2.33 -11.81 -15.25
N LEU A 128 1.96 -10.84 -14.40
CA LEU A 128 2.25 -9.41 -14.62
C LEU A 128 2.50 -8.66 -13.32
N LEU A 129 3.49 -7.76 -13.33
CA LEU A 129 3.69 -6.72 -12.32
C LEU A 129 3.50 -5.33 -12.95
N MET A 130 2.57 -4.55 -12.42
CA MET A 130 2.34 -3.16 -12.80
C MET A 130 2.75 -2.22 -11.68
N THR A 131 3.31 -1.06 -12.03
CA THR A 131 3.64 0.00 -11.07
C THR A 131 3.01 1.32 -11.48
N TYR A 132 2.51 2.07 -10.50
CA TYR A 132 2.05 3.46 -10.66
C TYR A 132 2.84 4.39 -9.73
N SER A 133 3.51 5.39 -10.30
CA SER A 133 4.12 6.49 -9.55
C SER A 133 4.17 7.75 -10.39
N ASN A 134 3.88 8.90 -9.78
CA ASN A 134 3.92 10.22 -10.43
C ASN A 134 3.13 10.29 -11.75
N GLY A 135 1.93 9.70 -11.79
CA GLY A 135 1.08 9.66 -12.98
C GLY A 135 1.56 8.71 -14.08
N ARG A 136 2.62 7.92 -13.84
CA ARG A 136 3.20 7.01 -14.83
C ARG A 136 2.93 5.56 -14.48
N TRP A 137 2.44 4.85 -15.48
CA TRP A 137 2.24 3.41 -15.46
C TRP A 137 3.45 2.73 -16.09
N ARG A 138 3.90 1.63 -15.49
CA ARG A 138 4.91 0.73 -16.08
C ARG A 138 4.52 -0.69 -15.80
N THR A 139 4.95 -1.59 -16.67
CA THR A 139 4.68 -3.02 -16.53
C THR A 139 5.96 -3.82 -16.71
N ARG A 140 5.95 -5.03 -16.17
CA ARG A 140 6.98 -6.04 -16.40
C ARG A 140 6.33 -7.42 -16.38
N ASP A 141 6.65 -8.22 -17.39
CA ASP A 141 6.25 -9.63 -17.46
C ASP A 141 6.75 -10.35 -16.21
N GLY A 142 5.91 -11.18 -15.60
CA GLY A 142 6.22 -11.80 -14.31
C GLY A 142 7.50 -12.63 -14.32
N GLU A 143 7.77 -13.38 -15.40
CA GLU A 143 9.01 -14.15 -15.59
C GLU A 143 10.29 -13.30 -15.60
N ARG A 144 10.16 -12.00 -15.87
CA ARG A 144 11.26 -11.02 -15.92
C ARG A 144 11.45 -10.27 -14.61
N VAL A 145 10.54 -10.41 -13.65
CA VAL A 145 10.64 -9.83 -12.31
C VAL A 145 11.65 -10.64 -11.50
N PHE A 146 12.52 -9.95 -10.76
CA PHE A 146 13.37 -10.61 -9.77
C PHE A 146 12.56 -10.94 -8.53
N LEU A 147 12.52 -12.22 -8.16
CA LEU A 147 11.95 -12.70 -6.91
C LEU A 147 13.07 -13.06 -5.94
N ALA A 148 13.06 -12.48 -4.74
CA ALA A 148 13.92 -12.86 -3.63
C ALA A 148 13.11 -13.71 -2.67
N ASP A 149 13.45 -15.00 -2.55
CA ASP A 149 12.68 -15.96 -1.74
C ASP A 149 11.17 -15.98 -2.05
N GLY A 150 10.81 -15.81 -3.32
CA GLY A 150 9.41 -15.74 -3.78
C GLY A 150 8.79 -14.35 -3.76
N HIS A 151 9.45 -13.36 -3.15
CA HIS A 151 8.95 -11.98 -3.04
C HIS A 151 9.42 -11.09 -4.21
N PRO A 152 8.52 -10.35 -4.88
CA PRO A 152 8.92 -9.45 -5.95
C PRO A 152 9.78 -8.29 -5.43
N VAL A 153 10.93 -8.08 -6.05
CA VAL A 153 11.85 -7.01 -5.66
C VAL A 153 11.52 -5.73 -6.42
N LEU A 154 11.34 -4.66 -5.67
CA LEU A 154 11.08 -3.31 -6.17
C LEU A 154 12.30 -2.42 -5.94
N GLN A 155 12.59 -1.54 -6.89
CA GLN A 155 13.48 -0.42 -6.68
C GLN A 155 12.65 0.83 -6.42
N LEU A 156 12.94 1.52 -5.32
CA LEU A 156 12.36 2.80 -4.95
C LEU A 156 13.44 3.90 -4.99
N ARG A 157 13.15 4.99 -5.69
CA ARG A 157 14.02 6.19 -5.70
C ARG A 157 13.55 7.17 -4.63
N ALA A 158 14.38 7.37 -3.59
CA ALA A 158 14.15 8.39 -2.58
C ALA A 158 13.96 9.79 -3.21
N GLY A 159 13.20 10.65 -2.54
CA GLY A 159 12.85 12.01 -2.95
C GLY A 159 11.83 12.12 -4.09
N THR A 160 11.84 11.19 -5.03
CA THR A 160 10.90 11.17 -6.17
C THR A 160 9.79 10.13 -6.04
N HIS A 161 9.94 9.19 -5.12
CA HIS A 161 9.04 8.04 -4.90
C HIS A 161 8.73 7.25 -6.18
N VAL A 162 9.64 7.28 -7.17
CA VAL A 162 9.47 6.46 -8.37
C VAL A 162 9.78 5.01 -8.00
N ILE A 163 8.82 4.13 -8.29
CA ILE A 163 8.94 2.70 -8.11
C ILE A 163 9.08 1.98 -9.45
N ALA A 164 9.83 0.89 -9.47
CA ALA A 164 9.98 0.01 -10.62
C ALA A 164 10.27 -1.42 -10.16
N ALA A 165 9.78 -2.41 -10.90
CA ALA A 165 10.18 -3.80 -10.70
C ALA A 165 11.65 -4.01 -11.07
N ALA A 166 12.39 -4.67 -10.18
CA ALA A 166 13.73 -5.14 -10.46
C ALA A 166 13.67 -6.27 -11.51
N GLY A 167 14.57 -6.23 -12.48
CA GLY A 167 14.69 -7.31 -13.47
C GLY A 167 15.43 -8.52 -12.89
N LYS A 168 15.16 -9.72 -13.41
CA LYS A 168 15.71 -11.02 -12.95
C LYS A 168 17.23 -11.04 -12.66
N ASN A 169 18.02 -10.24 -13.38
CA ASN A 169 19.48 -10.14 -13.20
C ASN A 169 19.92 -9.01 -12.26
N SER A 170 19.00 -8.44 -11.48
CA SER A 170 19.24 -7.34 -10.56
C SER A 170 20.21 -7.73 -9.45
N ARG A 171 21.06 -6.78 -9.05
CA ARG A 171 21.98 -6.92 -7.91
C ARG A 171 21.63 -5.95 -6.77
N LEU A 172 20.40 -5.43 -6.74
CA LEU A 172 19.99 -4.37 -5.80
C LEU A 172 20.20 -4.77 -4.33
N LEU A 173 19.89 -6.01 -3.95
CA LEU A 173 20.03 -6.52 -2.59
C LEU A 173 21.49 -6.54 -2.08
N ARG A 174 22.48 -6.54 -2.99
CA ARG A 174 23.91 -6.60 -2.63
C ARG A 174 24.58 -5.22 -2.62
N LYS A 175 23.83 -4.14 -2.87
CA LYS A 175 24.39 -2.79 -2.93
C LYS A 175 24.44 -2.16 -1.54
N LYS A 176 25.64 -1.79 -1.09
CA LYS A 176 25.91 -1.23 0.25
C LYS A 176 25.15 0.06 0.61
N LYS A 177 24.63 0.80 -0.36
CA LYS A 177 23.88 2.06 -0.18
C LYS A 177 22.37 1.88 -0.40
N MET A 178 21.87 0.67 -0.24
CA MET A 178 20.44 0.38 -0.33
C MET A 178 19.91 0.07 1.06
N GLN A 179 18.74 0.60 1.38
CA GLN A 179 17.91 0.09 2.45
C GLN A 179 16.99 -0.98 1.85
N VAL A 180 16.88 -2.13 2.51
CA VAL A 180 16.03 -3.24 2.09
C VAL A 180 14.90 -3.36 3.09
N LEU A 181 13.67 -3.26 2.60
CA LEU A 181 12.47 -3.33 3.41
C LEU A 181 11.62 -4.54 3.02
N SER A 182 11.23 -5.35 4.00
CA SER A 182 10.37 -6.53 3.85
C SER A 182 9.12 -6.44 4.73
N ALA A 183 8.06 -7.17 4.38
CA ALA A 183 6.90 -7.26 5.27
C ALA A 183 7.29 -7.99 6.55
N THR A 184 6.83 -7.49 7.70
CA THR A 184 7.11 -8.06 9.02
C THR A 184 6.77 -9.56 9.04
N GLY A 185 7.73 -10.39 9.46
CA GLY A 185 7.59 -11.85 9.49
C GLY A 185 7.91 -12.56 8.17
N SER A 186 8.25 -11.82 7.11
CA SER A 186 8.82 -12.42 5.89
C SER A 186 10.24 -12.90 6.17
N ARG A 187 10.58 -14.11 5.72
CA ARG A 187 11.92 -14.69 5.91
C ARG A 187 12.72 -14.51 4.63
N LEU A 188 13.47 -13.42 4.53
CA LEU A 188 14.53 -13.31 3.52
C LEU A 188 15.75 -14.12 3.97
N GLY A 189 16.28 -14.95 3.07
CA GLY A 189 17.45 -15.77 3.30
C GLY A 189 18.69 -14.94 3.65
N ASN A 190 19.56 -15.52 4.47
CA ASN A 190 20.78 -14.87 4.97
C ASN A 190 21.72 -14.40 3.84
N ASP A 191 21.67 -15.03 2.66
CA ASP A 191 22.48 -14.67 1.49
C ASP A 191 22.20 -13.27 0.95
N HIS A 192 21.05 -12.69 1.30
CA HIS A 192 20.66 -11.35 0.90
C HIS A 192 21.11 -10.28 1.90
N GLN A 193 21.55 -10.65 3.12
CA GLN A 193 21.77 -9.72 4.24
C GLN A 193 23.13 -9.00 4.26
N SER A 194 24.01 -9.23 3.28
CA SER A 194 25.36 -8.64 3.29
C SER A 194 25.40 -7.21 2.73
N GLY A 195 25.32 -6.23 3.64
CA GLY A 195 25.74 -4.84 3.40
C GLY A 195 24.65 -3.78 3.23
N ALA A 196 23.37 -4.15 3.20
CA ALA A 196 22.22 -3.23 3.20
C ALA A 196 21.64 -3.08 4.61
N GLY A 197 21.07 -1.90 4.94
CA GLY A 197 20.29 -1.74 6.17
C GLY A 197 18.93 -2.41 6.00
N TYR A 198 18.59 -3.35 6.89
CA TYR A 198 17.32 -4.09 6.86
C TYR A 198 16.29 -3.44 7.77
N MET A 199 15.08 -3.26 7.26
CA MET A 199 13.93 -2.77 8.01
C MET A 199 12.69 -3.57 7.64
N ASP A 200 11.74 -3.62 8.56
CA ASP A 200 10.44 -4.22 8.29
C ASP A 200 9.38 -3.14 8.09
N TYR A 201 8.37 -3.48 7.30
CA TYR A 201 7.13 -2.73 7.21
C TYR A 201 5.93 -3.59 7.64
N VAL A 202 4.90 -2.95 8.16
CA VAL A 202 3.62 -3.61 8.46
C VAL A 202 2.69 -3.55 7.26
N LEU A 203 1.88 -4.60 7.08
CA LEU A 203 0.85 -4.66 6.05
C LEU A 203 -0.48 -4.15 6.64
N LEU A 204 -1.05 -3.12 6.03
CA LEU A 204 -2.33 -2.55 6.41
C LEU A 204 -3.40 -2.88 5.36
N PRO A 205 -4.59 -3.34 5.72
CA PRO A 205 -5.62 -3.56 4.73
C PRO A 205 -6.07 -2.22 4.15
N LEU A 206 -6.15 -2.12 2.81
CA LEU A 206 -6.64 -0.93 2.13
C LEU A 206 -8.10 -0.64 2.49
N THR A 207 -8.86 -1.64 2.97
CA THR A 207 -10.23 -1.45 3.47
C THR A 207 -10.31 -0.36 4.55
N ALA A 208 -9.31 -0.24 5.42
CA ALA A 208 -9.26 0.81 6.43
C ALA A 208 -9.30 2.23 5.82
N LEU A 209 -8.68 2.43 4.65
CA LEU A 209 -8.72 3.68 3.91
C LEU A 209 -9.98 3.78 3.01
N TRP A 210 -10.37 2.67 2.39
CA TRP A 210 -11.55 2.58 1.51
C TRP A 210 -12.87 2.84 2.21
N GLU A 211 -13.03 2.40 3.47
CA GLU A 211 -14.21 2.67 4.28
C GLU A 211 -14.45 4.18 4.47
N ARG A 212 -13.38 4.98 4.38
CA ARG A 212 -13.41 6.45 4.49
C ARG A 212 -13.50 7.16 3.15
N ARG A 213 -13.71 6.46 2.04
CA ARG A 213 -13.78 7.07 0.69
C ARG A 213 -14.82 8.19 0.54
N GLN A 214 -15.82 8.23 1.41
CA GLN A 214 -16.85 9.27 1.46
C GLN A 214 -16.58 10.37 2.49
N ASP A 215 -15.47 10.29 3.24
CA ASP A 215 -15.06 11.34 4.17
C ASP A 215 -14.40 12.50 3.39
N ILE A 216 -15.27 13.34 2.80
CA ILE A 216 -14.90 14.36 1.83
C ILE A 216 -15.16 15.77 2.39
N GLY A 217 -14.16 16.64 2.28
CA GLY A 217 -14.23 18.05 2.64
C GLY A 217 -12.94 18.56 3.29
N GLN A 218 -12.90 19.86 3.58
CA GLN A 218 -11.74 20.46 4.22
C GLN A 218 -11.55 19.91 5.64
N GLY A 219 -10.33 19.46 5.95
CA GLY A 219 -9.97 18.88 7.25
C GLY A 219 -10.37 17.41 7.41
N ARG A 220 -10.70 16.73 6.30
CA ARG A 220 -11.08 15.31 6.28
C ARG A 220 -10.01 14.48 5.58
N VAL A 221 -10.33 13.22 5.26
CA VAL A 221 -9.41 12.33 4.52
C VAL A 221 -9.25 12.77 3.07
N PHE A 222 -10.36 13.07 2.41
CA PHE A 222 -10.38 13.40 0.98
C PHE A 222 -10.90 14.82 0.76
N SER A 223 -10.34 15.53 -0.21
CA SER A 223 -10.90 16.81 -0.67
C SER A 223 -12.04 16.59 -1.67
N ARG A 224 -11.98 15.48 -2.41
CA ARG A 224 -12.98 14.99 -3.36
C ARG A 224 -12.77 13.49 -3.58
N TRP A 225 -13.67 12.83 -4.30
CA TRP A 225 -13.61 11.38 -4.56
C TRP A 225 -12.19 10.90 -4.94
N GLY A 226 -11.56 10.19 -4.00
CA GLY A 226 -10.25 9.57 -4.16
C GLY A 226 -9.05 10.50 -4.20
N TYR A 227 -9.19 11.81 -4.02
CA TYR A 227 -8.05 12.73 -3.90
C TYR A 227 -7.88 13.20 -2.47
N PHE A 228 -6.68 13.04 -1.92
CA PHE A 228 -6.40 13.39 -0.52
C PHE A 228 -6.63 14.88 -0.26
N ASP A 229 -7.09 15.20 0.95
CA ASP A 229 -7.25 16.60 1.37
C ASP A 229 -5.89 17.26 1.62
N SER A 230 -5.72 18.49 1.13
CA SER A 230 -4.43 19.21 1.11
C SER A 230 -4.66 20.73 1.11
N TYR A 231 -3.79 21.49 1.77
CA TYR A 231 -3.71 22.95 1.71
C TYR A 231 -3.06 23.49 0.43
N ASN A 232 -2.06 22.78 -0.13
CA ASN A 232 -1.15 23.36 -1.13
C ASN A 232 -1.43 22.93 -2.57
N ALA A 233 -1.99 21.74 -2.81
CA ALA A 233 -2.61 21.34 -4.08
C ALA A 233 -3.17 19.90 -4.01
N VAL A 234 -4.41 19.72 -4.46
CA VAL A 234 -5.04 18.40 -4.59
C VAL A 234 -4.49 17.67 -5.83
N ARG A 235 -3.36 16.98 -5.68
CA ARG A 235 -2.70 16.25 -6.80
C ARG A 235 -2.62 14.75 -6.62
N VAL A 236 -2.67 14.29 -5.36
CA VAL A 236 -2.42 12.89 -5.03
C VAL A 236 -3.73 12.19 -4.76
N SER A 237 -3.88 11.03 -5.38
CA SER A 237 -5.07 10.22 -5.27
C SER A 237 -4.78 8.84 -4.72
N ALA A 238 -5.79 8.28 -4.06
CA ALA A 238 -5.84 6.89 -3.67
C ALA A 238 -6.11 5.99 -4.89
N PRO A 239 -5.87 4.68 -4.79
CA PRO A 239 -5.81 3.81 -5.97
C PRO A 239 -7.12 3.65 -6.74
N TRP A 240 -8.26 3.90 -6.11
CA TRP A 240 -9.58 3.85 -6.79
C TRP A 240 -9.85 5.07 -7.67
N ALA A 241 -8.95 6.05 -7.72
CA ALA A 241 -9.00 7.15 -8.68
C ALA A 241 -7.89 7.06 -9.74
N TRP A 242 -7.14 5.95 -9.78
CA TRP A 242 -6.13 5.71 -10.82
C TRP A 242 -6.76 4.98 -12.00
N GLU A 243 -6.80 5.64 -13.14
CA GLU A 243 -7.38 5.09 -14.36
C GLU A 243 -6.36 5.09 -15.50
N TYR A 244 -6.39 4.00 -16.28
CA TYR A 244 -5.68 3.89 -17.53
C TYR A 244 -6.68 3.53 -18.62
N ARG A 245 -6.90 4.43 -19.59
CA ARG A 245 -7.88 4.25 -20.67
C ARG A 245 -9.26 3.80 -20.17
N ARG A 246 -9.76 4.43 -19.09
CA ARG A 246 -11.04 4.13 -18.41
C ARG A 246 -11.11 2.79 -17.66
N LEU A 247 -10.00 2.06 -17.58
CA LEU A 247 -9.88 0.90 -16.69
C LEU A 247 -9.26 1.36 -15.38
N ASN A 248 -9.97 1.14 -14.28
CA ASN A 248 -9.53 1.57 -12.96
C ASN A 248 -8.60 0.52 -12.32
N TRP A 249 -7.55 0.98 -11.66
CA TRP A 249 -6.56 0.15 -10.97
C TRP A 249 -7.20 -0.87 -10.02
N LEU A 250 -8.16 -0.41 -9.20
CA LEU A 250 -8.80 -1.25 -8.19
C LEU A 250 -10.06 -1.94 -8.70
N MET A 251 -10.84 -1.28 -9.56
CA MET A 251 -12.17 -1.80 -10.00
C MET A 251 -12.08 -2.78 -11.16
N ASN A 252 -11.00 -2.70 -11.95
CA ASN A 252 -10.83 -3.46 -13.18
C ASN A 252 -9.41 -4.07 -13.31
N PRO A 253 -8.85 -4.69 -12.26
CA PRO A 253 -7.47 -5.17 -12.30
C PRO A 253 -7.26 -6.31 -13.32
N GLY A 254 -8.28 -7.13 -13.57
CA GLY A 254 -8.21 -8.18 -14.59
C GLY A 254 -8.24 -7.63 -16.01
N GLU A 255 -9.12 -6.67 -16.29
CA GLU A 255 -9.17 -5.99 -17.58
C GLU A 255 -7.88 -5.21 -17.86
N LEU A 256 -7.28 -4.58 -16.84
CA LEU A 256 -5.96 -3.96 -16.94
C LEU A 256 -4.88 -4.99 -17.30
N THR A 257 -4.92 -6.16 -16.67
CA THR A 257 -3.97 -7.24 -16.94
C THR A 257 -4.08 -7.71 -18.40
N LEU A 258 -5.30 -7.94 -18.90
CA LEU A 258 -5.54 -8.30 -20.30
C LEU A 258 -5.00 -7.21 -21.25
N TYR A 259 -5.29 -5.95 -20.96
CA TYR A 259 -4.80 -4.83 -21.76
C TYR A 259 -3.27 -4.79 -21.85
N PHE A 260 -2.57 -4.85 -20.71
CA PHE A 260 -1.12 -4.73 -20.66
C PHE A 260 -0.38 -5.97 -21.17
N THR A 261 -1.05 -7.13 -21.22
CA THR A 261 -0.52 -8.36 -21.83
C THR A 261 -0.88 -8.50 -23.31
N GLY A 262 -1.57 -7.51 -23.90
CA GLY A 262 -1.95 -7.51 -25.32
C GLY A 262 -3.08 -8.48 -25.65
N GLN A 263 -3.81 -8.97 -24.65
CA GLN A 263 -4.96 -9.85 -24.84
C GLN A 263 -6.24 -9.03 -25.12
N PRO A 264 -7.24 -9.62 -25.79
CA PRO A 264 -8.56 -9.00 -25.92
C PRO A 264 -9.15 -8.68 -24.55
N ILE A 265 -9.56 -7.42 -24.34
CA ILE A 265 -10.19 -6.99 -23.08
C ILE A 265 -11.59 -7.59 -23.02
N LYS A 266 -11.84 -8.41 -22.00
CA LYS A 266 -13.15 -8.95 -21.65
C LYS A 266 -13.40 -8.75 -20.16
N ALA A 267 -14.67 -8.64 -19.79
CA ALA A 267 -15.06 -8.56 -18.38
C ALA A 267 -14.56 -9.81 -17.63
N CYS A 268 -13.93 -9.60 -16.48
CA CYS A 268 -13.45 -10.67 -15.62
C CYS A 268 -14.55 -11.12 -14.65
N ASN A 269 -14.63 -12.42 -14.40
CA ASN A 269 -15.52 -12.95 -13.36
C ASN A 269 -14.82 -12.88 -11.99
N TYR A 270 -15.20 -11.90 -11.17
CA TYR A 270 -14.62 -11.70 -9.85
C TYR A 270 -15.36 -12.55 -8.80
N LEU A 271 -14.61 -13.36 -8.06
CA LEU A 271 -15.11 -14.15 -6.93
C LEU A 271 -15.18 -13.31 -5.65
N ASN A 272 -14.23 -12.40 -5.47
CA ASN A 272 -14.20 -11.46 -4.35
C ASN A 272 -13.62 -10.11 -4.81
N HIS A 273 -14.41 -9.05 -4.68
CA HIS A 273 -14.01 -7.71 -5.09
C HIS A 273 -14.56 -6.64 -4.14
N PRO A 274 -13.96 -6.42 -2.96
CA PRO A 274 -14.52 -5.54 -1.92
C PRO A 274 -14.53 -4.05 -2.31
N TYR A 275 -13.80 -3.69 -3.37
CA TYR A 275 -13.74 -2.33 -3.89
C TYR A 275 -14.82 -2.06 -4.94
N GLN A 276 -15.56 -3.07 -5.39
CA GLN A 276 -16.74 -2.89 -6.25
C GLN A 276 -17.92 -2.46 -5.38
N ALA A 277 -17.98 -1.18 -5.03
CA ALA A 277 -19.15 -0.60 -4.36
C ALA A 277 -19.70 0.58 -5.16
N GLY A 278 -20.76 0.30 -5.92
CA GLY A 278 -21.80 1.21 -6.36
C GLY A 278 -21.39 2.31 -7.34
N THR A 279 -21.68 2.10 -8.62
CA THR A 279 -22.16 3.18 -9.51
C THR A 279 -23.54 3.68 -9.03
N GLY A 280 -23.66 4.03 -7.74
CA GLY A 280 -24.84 4.65 -7.18
C GLY A 280 -24.92 6.06 -7.72
N ASN A 281 -25.74 6.22 -8.75
CA ASN A 281 -26.23 7.47 -9.35
C ASN A 281 -25.19 8.57 -9.55
N LYS A 282 -24.69 8.64 -10.80
CA LYS A 282 -24.44 9.95 -11.42
C LYS A 282 -25.75 10.71 -11.57
#